data_AF-A0A978RZG8-F1
#
_entry.id   AF-A0A978RZG8-F1
#
_cell.length_a   1.000
_cell.length_b   1.000
_cell.length_c   1.000
_cell.angle_alpha   90.00
_cell.angle_beta   90.00
_cell.angle_gamma   90.00
#
_symmetry.space_group_name_H-M   'P 1'
#
loop_
_entity.id
_entity.type
_entity.pdbx_description
1 polymer ?
#
loop_
_entity_poly.entity_id
_entity_poly.type
_entity_poly.pdbx_seq_one_letter_code
_entity_poly.pdbx_strand_id
1 'polypeptide(L)'
;MVWNYSPTLSGWGQLREFINLIETIITDKLPQKSREEIQAMFGFSELKQTQFYQDVFSEGKLEGKLEGKLEAIPKMIQAGISLELISSILELPIETVRQAATPPDEPNS
;
A
#
# COMPACT_ATOMS: atom_id res chain seq x y z
N MET A 1 5.78 9.40 26.34
CA MET A 1 4.78 10.32 25.76
C MET A 1 3.86 9.50 24.89
N VAL A 2 2.61 9.33 25.31
CA VAL A 2 1.57 8.63 24.55
C VAL A 2 0.82 9.71 23.77
N TRP A 3 0.97 9.77 22.45
CA TRP A 3 0.19 10.67 21.62
C TRP A 3 -1.21 10.09 21.46
N ASN A 4 -2.19 10.71 22.13
CA ASN A 4 -3.59 10.36 22.01
C ASN A 4 -4.24 11.27 20.95
N TYR A 5 -4.22 10.85 19.68
CA TYR A 5 -5.02 11.49 18.64
C TYR A 5 -6.42 10.85 18.63
N SER A 6 -7.39 11.54 19.22
CA SER A 6 -8.81 11.27 18.97
C SER A 6 -9.28 12.21 17.85
N PRO A 7 -9.45 11.75 16.59
CA PRO A 7 -9.96 12.60 15.54
C PRO A 7 -11.43 12.94 15.84
N THR A 8 -11.74 14.23 15.97
CA THR A 8 -13.12 14.68 16.14
C THR A 8 -13.92 14.39 14.86
N LEU A 9 -15.19 13.99 15.01
CA LEU A 9 -16.11 13.62 13.92
C LEU A 9 -16.26 14.69 12.81
N SER A 10 -15.90 15.95 13.10
CA SER A 10 -15.91 17.07 12.15
C SER A 10 -14.93 16.88 10.99
N GLY A 11 -13.78 16.26 11.20
CA GLY A 11 -12.77 16.06 10.15
C GLY A 11 -13.27 15.13 9.03
N TRP A 12 -14.05 14.11 9.39
CA TRP A 12 -14.66 13.17 8.45
C TRP A 12 -15.78 13.80 7.62
N GLY A 13 -16.54 14.74 8.21
CA GLY A 13 -17.54 15.54 7.48
C GLY A 13 -16.89 16.42 6.41
N GLN A 14 -15.83 17.15 6.79
CA GLN A 14 -15.13 18.05 5.88
C GLN A 14 -14.37 17.32 4.77
N LEU A 15 -13.77 16.16 5.07
CA LEU A 15 -13.15 15.30 4.05
C LEU A 15 -14.18 14.77 3.06
N ARG A 16 -15.37 14.37 3.54
CA ARG A 16 -16.45 13.86 2.69
C ARG A 16 -17.00 14.95 1.77
N GLU A 17 -17.17 16.17 2.28
CA GLU A 17 -17.57 17.33 1.46
C GLU A 17 -16.51 17.66 0.40
N PHE A 18 -15.23 17.61 0.76
CA PHE A 18 -14.13 17.82 -0.16
C PHE A 18 -14.09 16.74 -1.27
N ILE A 19 -14.25 15.46 -0.91
CA ILE A 19 -14.30 14.35 -1.88
C ILE A 19 -15.47 14.52 -2.85
N ASN A 20 -16.67 14.85 -2.34
CA ASN A 20 -17.85 15.07 -3.18
C ASN A 20 -17.65 16.25 -4.17
N LEU A 21 -16.97 17.31 -3.73
CA LEU A 21 -16.64 18.45 -4.59
C LEU A 21 -15.68 18.02 -5.72
N ILE A 22 -14.65 17.25 -5.41
CA ILE A 22 -13.71 16.71 -6.40
C ILE A 22 -14.42 15.79 -7.40
N GLU A 23 -15.28 14.89 -6.91
CA GLU A 23 -16.09 13.99 -7.75
C GLU A 23 -17.00 14.76 -8.72
N THR A 24 -17.67 15.81 -8.23
CA THR A 24 -18.51 16.69 -9.04
C THR A 24 -17.70 17.40 -10.11
N ILE A 25 -16.53 17.96 -9.76
CA ILE A 25 -15.65 18.65 -10.71
C ILE A 25 -15.14 17.69 -11.79
N ILE A 26 -14.73 16.47 -11.41
CA ILE A 26 -14.22 15.48 -12.37
C ILE A 26 -15.33 15.05 -13.34
N THR A 27 -16.53 14.80 -12.84
CA THR A 27 -17.67 14.33 -13.64
C THR A 27 -18.23 15.43 -14.55
N ASP A 28 -18.36 16.67 -14.05
CA ASP A 28 -19.02 17.76 -14.78
C ASP A 28 -18.07 18.58 -15.64
N LYS A 29 -16.85 18.83 -15.15
CA LYS A 29 -15.92 19.80 -15.77
C LYS A 29 -14.77 19.14 -16.50
N LEU A 30 -14.46 17.88 -16.21
CA LEU A 30 -13.33 17.16 -16.78
C LEU A 30 -13.69 15.82 -17.49
N PRO A 31 -14.86 15.67 -18.17
CA PRO A 31 -15.27 14.38 -18.73
C PRO A 31 -14.41 13.88 -19.89
N GLN A 32 -13.62 14.78 -20.50
CA GLN A 32 -12.76 14.51 -21.66
C GLN A 32 -11.28 14.81 -21.37
N LYS A 33 -10.91 15.09 -20.11
CA LYS A 33 -9.52 15.34 -19.77
C LYS A 33 -8.76 14.04 -19.62
N SER A 34 -7.57 14.02 -20.19
CA SER A 34 -6.61 12.95 -19.99
C SER A 34 -6.14 12.89 -18.53
N ARG A 35 -5.65 11.72 -18.12
CA ARG A 35 -5.07 11.51 -16.78
C ARG A 35 -3.94 12.51 -16.50
N GLU A 36 -3.16 12.83 -17.52
CA GLU A 36 -2.03 13.74 -17.47
C GLU A 36 -2.47 15.19 -17.21
N GLU A 37 -3.53 15.66 -17.88
CA GLU A 37 -4.11 16.99 -17.64
C GLU A 37 -4.71 17.13 -16.24
N ILE A 38 -5.37 16.07 -15.76
CA ILE A 38 -5.90 16.00 -14.40
C ILE A 38 -4.74 16.07 -13.39
N GLN A 39 -3.65 15.34 -13.63
CA GLN A 39 -2.47 15.37 -12.78
C GLN A 39 -1.83 16.76 -12.70
N ALA A 40 -1.77 17.48 -13.81
CA ALA A 40 -1.26 18.85 -13.86
C ALA A 40 -2.15 19.84 -13.08
N MET A 41 -3.47 19.74 -13.21
CA MET A 41 -4.43 20.64 -12.54
C MET A 41 -4.42 20.54 -11.01
N PHE A 42 -4.22 19.33 -10.48
CA PHE A 42 -4.18 19.08 -9.04
C PHE A 42 -2.77 19.16 -8.45
N GLY A 43 -1.79 19.64 -9.22
CA GLY A 43 -0.42 19.74 -8.75
C GLY A 43 0.19 18.39 -8.36
N PHE A 44 -0.26 17.26 -8.93
CA PHE A 44 0.31 15.95 -8.59
C PHE A 44 1.80 15.85 -8.93
N SER A 45 2.26 16.63 -9.91
CA SER A 45 3.68 16.84 -10.20
C SER A 45 4.44 17.53 -9.06
N GLU A 46 3.77 18.36 -8.28
CA GLU A 46 4.30 19.02 -7.07
C GLU A 46 4.17 18.11 -5.85
N LEU A 47 3.09 17.32 -5.74
CA LEU A 47 2.91 16.33 -4.69
C LEU A 47 4.05 15.30 -4.69
N LYS A 48 4.49 14.82 -5.86
CA LYS A 48 5.66 13.94 -5.99
C LYS A 48 6.98 14.55 -5.50
N GLN A 49 7.06 15.88 -5.45
CA GLN A 49 8.23 16.59 -4.94
C GLN A 49 8.16 16.84 -3.43
N THR A 50 7.01 16.60 -2.79
CA THR A 50 6.91 16.71 -1.34
C THR A 50 7.72 15.60 -0.67
N GLN A 51 8.40 15.96 0.42
CA GLN A 51 9.12 15.00 1.26
C GLN A 51 8.18 13.87 1.71
N PHE A 52 6.95 14.23 2.11
CA PHE A 52 5.93 13.28 2.54
C PHE A 52 5.60 12.22 1.47
N TYR A 53 5.40 12.61 0.21
CA TYR A 53 5.13 11.63 -0.85
C TYR A 53 6.33 10.71 -1.09
N GLN A 54 7.55 11.25 -1.05
CA GLN A 54 8.76 10.44 -1.24
C GLN A 54 8.96 9.43 -0.11
N ASP A 55 8.67 9.84 1.12
CA ASP A 55 8.74 8.97 2.30
C ASP A 55 7.71 7.84 2.19
N VAL A 56 6.44 8.18 1.96
CA VAL A 56 5.35 7.19 1.83
C VAL A 56 5.55 6.28 0.62
N PHE A 57 6.02 6.81 -0.51
CA PHE A 57 6.30 6.00 -1.69
C PHE A 57 7.48 5.04 -1.47
N SER A 58 8.51 5.50 -0.75
CA SER A 58 9.67 4.66 -0.42
C SER A 58 9.28 3.54 0.55
N GLU A 59 8.47 3.86 1.57
CA GLU A 59 7.90 2.89 2.50
C GLU A 59 7.05 1.85 1.76
N GLY A 60 6.10 2.29 0.93
CA GLY A 60 5.26 1.38 0.15
C GLY A 60 6.05 0.51 -0.84
N LYS A 61 7.17 0.99 -1.38
CA LYS A 61 8.07 0.17 -2.23
C LYS A 61 8.79 -0.91 -1.41
N LEU A 62 9.19 -0.62 -0.18
CA LEU A 62 9.81 -1.58 0.72
C LEU A 62 8.79 -2.64 1.17
N GLU A 63 7.60 -2.21 1.56
CA GLU A 63 6.47 -3.08 1.92
C GLU A 63 6.10 -4.00 0.76
N GLY A 64 5.87 -3.45 -0.44
CA GLY A 64 5.51 -4.27 -1.61
C GLY A 64 6.62 -5.25 -2.03
N LYS A 65 7.90 -4.91 -1.85
CA LYS A 65 9.00 -5.86 -2.06
C LYS A 65 8.97 -6.99 -1.02
N LEU A 66 8.65 -6.70 0.23
CA LEU A 66 8.54 -7.69 1.29
C LEU A 66 7.32 -8.59 1.06
N GLU A 67 6.14 -8.00 0.84
CA GLU A 67 4.89 -8.72 0.54
C GLU A 67 5.07 -9.65 -0.66
N GLY A 68 5.63 -9.17 -1.77
CA GLY A 68 5.87 -9.99 -2.95
C GLY A 68 6.84 -11.16 -2.69
N LYS A 69 7.83 -10.98 -1.80
CA LYS A 69 8.68 -12.10 -1.36
C LYS A 69 7.87 -13.11 -0.53
N LEU A 70 7.06 -12.65 0.42
CA LEU A 70 6.25 -13.52 1.28
C LEU A 70 5.22 -14.32 0.48
N GLU A 71 4.51 -13.69 -0.46
CA GLU A 71 3.53 -14.35 -1.32
C GLU A 71 4.15 -15.39 -2.27
N ALA A 72 5.44 -15.26 -2.58
CA ALA A 72 6.15 -16.23 -3.41
C ALA A 72 6.48 -17.53 -2.65
N ILE A 73 6.58 -17.49 -1.31
CA ILE A 73 7.05 -18.61 -0.47
C ILE A 73 6.16 -19.85 -0.64
N PRO A 74 4.82 -19.80 -0.55
CA PRO A 74 3.98 -20.98 -0.74
C PRO A 74 4.16 -21.63 -2.12
N LYS A 75 4.31 -20.82 -3.18
CA LYS A 75 4.53 -21.31 -4.55
C LYS A 75 5.89 -21.98 -4.70
N MET A 76 6.93 -21.42 -4.06
CA MET A 76 8.27 -22.01 -4.04
C MET A 76 8.29 -23.35 -3.30
N ILE A 77 7.56 -23.47 -2.19
CA ILE A 77 7.39 -24.73 -1.46
C ILE A 77 6.66 -25.76 -2.32
N GLN A 78 5.57 -25.37 -3.01
CA GLN A 78 4.85 -26.23 -3.94
C GLN A 78 5.74 -26.72 -5.11
N ALA A 79 6.72 -25.90 -5.51
CA ALA A 79 7.73 -26.27 -6.51
C ALA A 79 8.85 -27.17 -5.94
N GLY A 80 8.79 -27.57 -4.67
CA GLY A 80 9.75 -28.47 -4.02
C GLY A 80 11.02 -27.79 -3.50
N ILE A 81 11.03 -26.47 -3.39
CA ILE A 81 12.19 -25.71 -2.88
C ILE A 81 12.21 -25.78 -1.35
N SER A 82 13.36 -26.10 -0.75
CA SER A 82 13.49 -26.18 0.72
C SER A 82 13.44 -24.80 1.38
N LEU A 83 13.02 -24.76 2.65
CA LEU A 83 12.88 -23.51 3.39
C LEU A 83 14.22 -22.77 3.54
N GLU A 84 15.33 -23.49 3.69
CA GLU A 84 16.69 -22.95 3.79
C GLU A 84 17.11 -22.28 2.49
N LEU A 85 16.79 -22.90 1.36
CA LEU A 85 17.08 -22.35 0.04
C LEU A 85 16.18 -21.15 -0.25
N ILE A 86 14.90 -21.18 0.15
CA ILE A 86 13.98 -20.03 0.04
C ILE A 86 14.49 -18.84 0.88
N SER A 87 14.93 -19.09 2.12
CA SER A 87 15.54 -18.06 2.98
C SER A 87 16.74 -17.40 2.31
N SER A 88 17.60 -18.21 1.65
CA SER A 88 18.76 -17.72 0.92
C SER A 88 18.36 -16.90 -0.33
N ILE A 89 17.46 -17.44 -1.17
CA ILE A 89 16.99 -16.79 -2.40
C ILE A 89 16.28 -15.47 -2.11
N LEU A 90 15.41 -15.45 -1.11
CA LEU A 90 14.63 -14.27 -0.77
C LEU A 90 15.36 -13.34 0.20
N GLU A 91 16.54 -13.70 0.68
CA GLU A 91 17.29 -12.97 1.71
C GLU A 91 16.40 -12.63 2.91
N LEU A 92 15.59 -13.61 3.34
CA LEU A 92 14.67 -13.48 4.47
C LEU A 92 15.13 -14.36 5.62
N PRO A 93 14.91 -13.97 6.89
CA PRO A 93 15.13 -14.85 8.02
C PRO A 93 14.34 -16.15 7.85
N ILE A 94 14.97 -17.27 8.21
CA ILE A 94 14.33 -18.59 8.13
C ILE A 94 13.00 -18.65 8.91
N GLU A 95 12.89 -17.90 9.99
CA GLU A 95 11.66 -17.81 10.79
C GLU A 95 10.53 -17.11 10.04
N THR A 96 10.83 -16.04 9.30
CA THR A 96 9.87 -15.38 8.41
C THR A 96 9.38 -16.32 7.31
N VAL A 97 10.29 -17.13 6.76
CA VAL A 97 9.94 -18.13 5.75
C VAL A 97 9.05 -19.24 6.33
N ARG A 98 9.33 -19.70 7.54
CA ARG A 98 8.50 -20.68 8.25
C ARG A 98 7.09 -20.16 8.54
N GLN A 99 6.99 -18.90 8.97
CA GLN A 99 5.69 -18.28 9.25
C GLN A 99 4.86 -18.16 7.97
N ALA A 100 5.45 -17.69 6.87
CA ALA A 100 4.78 -17.59 5.58
C ALA A 100 4.44 -18.95 4.94
N ALA A 101 5.09 -20.03 5.38
CA ALA A 101 4.78 -21.40 4.95
C ALA A 101 3.56 -21.98 5.68
N THR A 102 3.19 -21.43 6.84
CA THR A 102 2.00 -21.85 7.59
C THR A 102 0.81 -21.06 7.04
N PRO A 103 -0.26 -21.71 6.55
CA PRO A 103 -1.48 -20.98 6.22
C PRO A 103 -1.96 -20.21 7.48
N PRO A 104 -2.54 -19.00 7.34
CA PRO A 104 -3.18 -18.35 8.47
C PRO A 104 -4.21 -19.33 9.04
N ASP A 105 -4.16 -19.57 10.36
CA ASP A 105 -5.08 -20.46 11.06
C ASP A 105 -6.51 -20.27 10.51
N GLU A 106 -7.10 -21.33 9.96
CA GLU A 106 -8.53 -21.32 9.65
C GLU A 106 -9.27 -20.95 10.94
N PRO A 107 -10.12 -19.91 10.95
CA PRO A 107 -10.95 -19.65 12.11
C PRO A 107 -11.83 -20.89 12.30
N ASN A 108 -11.61 -21.58 13.42
CA ASN A 108 -12.29 -22.81 13.81
C ASN A 108 -13.78 -22.81 13.40
N SER A 109 -14.16 -23.90 12.71
CA SER A 109 -15.53 -24.24 12.30
C SER A 109 -16.57 -24.15 13.41
#